data_AF-A0A453AJ46-F1
#
_entry.id   AF-A0A453AJ46-F1
#
_cell.length_a   1.000
_cell.length_b   1.000
_cell.length_c   1.000
_cell.angle_alpha   90.00
_cell.angle_beta   90.00
_cell.angle_gamma   90.00
#
_symmetry.space_group_name_H-M   'P 1'
#
loop_
_entity.id
_entity.type
_entity.pdbx_description
1 polymer ?
#
loop_
_entity_poly.entity_id
_entity_poly.type
_entity_poly.pdbx_seq_one_letter_code
_entity_poly.pdbx_strand_id
1 'polypeptide(L)'
;RAAGLTRAAHALRLVPPPVLWLVMERATEAPDTARLLRGTGVSYRHLTYPENFTADGVGTEKERHHQRNVALGHVEEHRLDGVVLFAGLGDVYDLRFFDQLRQIRCMHCPALQGYKATRLQVWLPCSFHLSIDPLVNW
;
A
#
# COMPACT_ATOMS: atom_id res chain seq x y z
N ARG A 1 -7.38 -13.88 6.72
CA ARG A 1 -7.33 -12.40 6.68
C ARG A 1 -6.99 -11.78 8.03
N ALA A 2 -7.84 -11.90 9.05
CA ALA A 2 -7.61 -11.32 10.39
C ALA A 2 -6.22 -11.63 10.97
N ALA A 3 -5.80 -12.90 10.97
CA ALA A 3 -4.45 -13.30 11.41
C ALA A 3 -3.32 -12.60 10.63
N GLY A 4 -3.50 -12.33 9.34
CA GLY A 4 -2.51 -11.61 8.52
C GLY A 4 -2.42 -10.13 8.90
N LEU A 5 -3.57 -9.46 9.10
CA LEU A 5 -3.61 -8.08 9.58
C LEU A 5 -2.99 -7.95 10.97
N THR A 6 -3.27 -8.88 11.88
CA THR A 6 -2.68 -8.90 13.23
C THR A 6 -1.17 -9.07 13.16
N ARG A 7 -0.64 -10.01 12.36
CA ARG A 7 0.81 -10.18 12.18
C ARG A 7 1.47 -8.94 11.59
N ALA A 8 0.88 -8.36 10.54
CA ALA A 8 1.39 -7.14 9.93
C ALA A 8 1.42 -5.98 10.93
N ALA A 9 0.35 -5.79 11.70
CA ALA A 9 0.30 -4.80 12.76
C ALA A 9 1.41 -4.99 13.79
N HIS A 10 1.63 -6.21 14.28
CA HIS A 10 2.71 -6.49 15.22
C HIS A 10 4.09 -6.19 14.63
N ALA A 11 4.34 -6.54 13.35
CA ALA A 11 5.58 -6.22 12.68
C ALA A 11 5.80 -4.70 12.56
N LEU A 12 4.77 -3.95 12.13
CA LEU A 12 4.86 -2.50 11.96
C LEU A 12 5.07 -1.76 13.28
N ARG A 13 4.61 -2.30 14.41
CA ARG A 13 4.89 -1.73 15.75
C ARG A 13 6.37 -1.79 16.13
N LEU A 14 7.13 -2.73 15.57
CA LEU A 14 8.56 -2.87 15.83
C LEU A 14 9.40 -1.94 14.96
N VAL A 15 8.83 -1.40 13.89
CA VAL A 15 9.50 -0.43 13.03
C VAL A 15 9.50 0.92 13.75
N PRO A 16 10.65 1.62 13.89
CA PRO A 16 10.69 2.91 14.57
C PRO A 16 9.75 3.92 13.87
N PRO A 17 9.15 4.92 14.52
CA PRO A 17 8.37 5.93 13.82
C PRO A 17 9.23 6.83 12.89
N PRO A 18 8.65 7.51 11.88
CA PRO A 18 7.24 7.48 11.49
C PRO A 18 6.91 6.33 10.52
N VAL A 19 5.75 5.71 10.74
CA VAL A 19 5.16 4.68 9.86
C VAL A 19 3.67 4.96 9.73
N LEU A 20 3.16 4.97 8.50
CA LEU A 20 1.73 5.08 8.21
C LEU A 20 1.28 3.84 7.46
N TRP A 21 0.27 3.17 8.01
CA TRP A 21 -0.28 1.96 7.41
C TRP A 21 -1.54 2.27 6.60
N LEU A 22 -1.46 2.19 5.28
CA LEU A 22 -2.64 2.31 4.42
C LEU A 22 -3.27 0.93 4.27
N VAL A 23 -4.48 0.77 4.78
CA VAL A 23 -5.25 -0.47 4.63
C VAL A 23 -6.42 -0.14 3.74
N MET A 24 -6.63 -0.96 2.74
CA MET A 24 -7.67 -0.83 1.75
C MET A 24 -8.40 -2.14 1.53
N GLU A 25 -9.70 -2.02 1.31
CA GLU A 25 -10.55 -3.19 1.15
C GLU A 25 -11.84 -2.86 0.45
N ARG A 26 -12.57 -3.92 0.10
CA ARG A 26 -13.93 -3.77 -0.39
C ARG A 26 -14.79 -3.16 0.69
N ALA A 27 -15.69 -2.26 0.30
CA ALA A 27 -16.61 -1.58 1.21
C ALA A 27 -17.45 -2.57 2.06
N THR A 28 -17.73 -3.77 1.54
CA THR A 28 -18.46 -4.83 2.25
C THR A 28 -17.69 -5.46 3.42
N GLU A 29 -16.36 -5.41 3.39
CA GLU A 29 -15.46 -6.00 4.40
C GLU A 29 -14.97 -4.97 5.43
N ALA A 30 -15.23 -3.69 5.16
CA ALA A 30 -14.75 -2.54 5.92
C ALA A 30 -15.05 -2.58 7.44
N PRO A 31 -16.26 -2.97 7.90
CA PRO A 31 -16.58 -2.91 9.32
C PRO A 31 -15.72 -3.82 10.20
N ASP A 32 -15.41 -5.03 9.71
CA ASP A 32 -14.71 -6.05 10.51
C ASP A 32 -13.21 -5.74 10.62
N THR A 33 -12.59 -5.34 9.51
CA THR A 33 -11.20 -4.90 9.52
C THR A 33 -11.04 -3.60 10.31
N ALA A 34 -11.97 -2.64 10.21
CA ALA A 34 -11.90 -1.41 11.01
C ALA A 34 -11.89 -1.69 12.52
N ARG A 35 -12.66 -2.68 12.98
CA ARG A 35 -12.63 -3.13 14.39
C ARG A 35 -11.26 -3.70 14.77
N LEU A 36 -10.65 -4.49 13.89
CA LEU A 36 -9.32 -5.06 14.13
C LEU A 36 -8.25 -3.96 14.18
N LEU A 37 -8.25 -3.02 13.22
CA LEU A 37 -7.25 -1.96 13.11
C LEU A 37 -7.23 -1.05 14.35
N ARG A 38 -8.39 -0.74 14.94
CA ARG A 38 -8.49 0.07 16.16
C ARG A 38 -7.68 -0.49 17.34
N GLY A 39 -7.56 -1.82 17.43
CA GLY A 39 -6.80 -2.48 18.50
C GLY A 39 -5.30 -2.61 18.26
N THR A 40 -4.80 -2.19 17.09
CA THR A 40 -3.42 -2.46 16.68
C THR A 40 -2.41 -1.48 17.28
N GLY A 41 -2.80 -0.24 17.56
CA GLY A 41 -1.89 0.82 18.02
C GLY A 41 -0.88 1.30 16.97
N VAL A 42 -1.07 0.94 15.70
CA VAL A 42 -0.30 1.45 14.57
C VAL A 42 -1.06 2.62 13.95
N SER A 43 -0.38 3.70 13.56
CA SER A 43 -1.02 4.77 12.78
C SER A 43 -1.47 4.23 11.43
N TYR A 44 -2.78 4.25 11.17
CA TYR A 44 -3.35 3.73 9.94
C TYR A 44 -4.32 4.71 9.27
N ARG A 45 -4.48 4.57 7.95
CA ARG A 45 -5.65 5.09 7.23
C ARG A 45 -6.34 3.93 6.55
N HIS A 46 -7.66 3.90 6.71
CA HIS A 46 -8.49 2.85 6.16
C HIS A 46 -9.26 3.42 4.96
N LEU A 47 -9.00 2.88 3.77
CA LEU A 47 -9.60 3.25 2.50
C LEU A 47 -10.50 2.12 2.00
N THR A 48 -11.52 2.44 1.21
CA THR A 48 -12.42 1.42 0.66
C THR A 48 -12.73 1.68 -0.80
N TYR A 49 -13.00 0.62 -1.55
CA TYR A 49 -13.49 0.72 -2.93
C TYR A 49 -14.82 -0.08 -3.09
N PRO A 50 -15.79 0.43 -3.85
CA PRO A 50 -17.09 -0.21 -4.05
C PRO A 50 -17.12 -1.31 -5.12
N GLU A 51 -16.12 -1.39 -6.00
CA GLU A 51 -16.12 -2.24 -7.19
C GLU A 51 -16.00 -3.74 -6.88
N ASN A 52 -16.77 -4.55 -7.62
CA ASN A 52 -16.73 -6.01 -7.54
C ASN A 52 -15.94 -6.60 -8.71
N PHE A 53 -14.73 -7.09 -8.43
CA PHE A 53 -13.83 -7.65 -9.45
C PHE A 53 -14.02 -9.15 -9.72
N THR A 54 -14.97 -9.82 -9.07
CA THR A 54 -15.11 -11.30 -9.08
C THR A 54 -15.70 -11.91 -10.35
N ALA A 55 -16.09 -11.11 -11.36
CA ALA A 55 -16.94 -11.59 -12.46
C ALA A 55 -16.22 -12.48 -13.51
N ASP A 56 -14.93 -12.26 -13.80
CA ASP A 56 -14.36 -12.74 -15.09
C ASP A 56 -13.05 -13.55 -14.99
N GLY A 57 -12.65 -14.06 -13.82
CA GLY A 57 -11.43 -14.89 -13.66
C GLY A 57 -10.08 -14.15 -13.86
N VAL A 58 -10.07 -13.02 -14.56
CA VAL A 58 -8.98 -12.00 -14.63
C VAL A 58 -9.10 -10.98 -13.49
N GLY A 59 -10.12 -11.14 -12.64
CA GLY A 59 -10.53 -10.20 -11.59
C GLY A 59 -9.43 -9.82 -10.60
N THR A 60 -8.62 -10.79 -10.17
CA THR A 60 -7.68 -10.59 -9.07
C THR A 60 -6.55 -9.61 -9.41
N GLU A 61 -5.99 -9.66 -10.63
CA GLU A 61 -4.92 -8.72 -11.00
C GLU A 61 -5.47 -7.31 -11.27
N LYS A 62 -6.65 -7.23 -11.89
CA LYS A 62 -7.36 -5.96 -12.09
C LYS A 62 -7.72 -5.31 -10.75
N GLU A 63 -8.19 -6.11 -9.79
CA GLU A 63 -8.48 -5.68 -8.43
C GLU A 63 -7.23 -5.11 -7.75
N ARG A 64 -6.07 -5.77 -7.91
CA ARG A 64 -4.78 -5.30 -7.37
C ARG A 64 -4.36 -3.99 -7.99
N HIS A 65 -4.41 -3.86 -9.30
CA HIS A 65 -4.06 -2.61 -9.98
C HIS A 65 -4.96 -1.47 -9.54
N HIS A 66 -6.26 -1.72 -9.45
CA HIS A 66 -7.22 -0.74 -8.96
C HIS A 66 -6.91 -0.33 -7.52
N GLN A 67 -6.73 -1.30 -6.64
CA GLN A 67 -6.34 -1.10 -5.24
C GLN A 67 -5.07 -0.22 -5.11
N ARG A 68 -4.03 -0.53 -5.89
CA ARG A 68 -2.80 0.26 -5.91
C ARG A 68 -3.10 1.70 -6.34
N ASN A 69 -3.81 1.89 -7.45
CA ASN A 69 -4.09 3.20 -8.02
C ASN A 69 -4.95 4.09 -7.11
N VAL A 70 -6.02 3.56 -6.52
CA VAL A 70 -6.88 4.33 -5.60
C VAL A 70 -6.07 4.88 -4.43
N ALA A 71 -5.17 4.06 -3.93
CA ALA A 71 -4.38 4.43 -2.78
C ALA A 71 -3.25 5.40 -3.15
N LEU A 72 -2.66 5.26 -4.35
CA LEU A 72 -1.71 6.22 -4.91
C LEU A 72 -2.38 7.60 -5.02
N GLY A 73 -3.61 7.63 -5.53
CA GLY A 73 -4.44 8.84 -5.57
C GLY A 73 -4.65 9.44 -4.18
N HIS A 74 -4.90 8.61 -3.16
CA HIS A 74 -5.03 9.08 -1.78
C HIS A 74 -3.72 9.69 -1.24
N VAL A 75 -2.57 9.10 -1.56
CA VAL A 75 -1.23 9.62 -1.20
C VAL A 75 -0.97 10.96 -1.86
N GLU A 76 -1.29 11.08 -3.15
CA GLU A 76 -1.17 12.32 -3.93
C GLU A 76 -2.06 13.43 -3.38
N GLU A 77 -3.34 13.14 -3.20
CA GLU A 77 -4.35 14.08 -2.72
C GLU A 77 -3.97 14.66 -1.35
N HIS A 78 -3.47 13.80 -0.45
CA HIS A 78 -3.10 14.20 0.90
C HIS A 78 -1.62 14.58 1.05
N ARG A 79 -0.87 14.62 -0.06
CA ARG A 79 0.55 15.00 -0.12
C ARG A 79 1.41 14.29 0.94
N LEU A 80 1.25 12.97 1.03
CA LEU A 80 2.00 12.18 2.01
C LEU A 80 3.44 12.00 1.55
N ASP A 81 4.37 12.65 2.26
CA ASP A 81 5.79 12.55 1.96
C ASP A 81 6.41 11.30 2.57
N GLY A 82 6.91 10.38 1.74
CA GLY A 82 7.59 9.18 2.24
C GLY A 82 8.01 8.20 1.15
N VAL A 83 8.66 7.13 1.57
CA VAL A 83 8.81 5.92 0.75
C VAL A 83 7.62 5.04 1.07
N VAL A 84 7.06 4.44 0.05
CA VAL A 84 5.86 3.66 0.22
C VAL A 84 6.10 2.27 -0.39
N LEU A 85 5.56 1.25 0.27
CA LEU A 85 5.80 -0.15 -0.01
C LEU A 85 4.48 -0.90 -0.17
N PHE A 86 4.27 -1.52 -1.33
CA PHE A 86 3.17 -2.47 -1.56
C PHE A 86 3.48 -3.84 -0.95
N ALA A 87 2.63 -4.30 -0.03
CA ALA A 87 2.92 -5.49 0.76
C ALA A 87 1.69 -6.32 1.15
N GLY A 88 1.87 -7.64 1.08
CA GLY A 88 0.99 -8.74 1.42
C GLY A 88 0.66 -8.94 2.88
N LEU A 89 -0.57 -9.42 3.17
CA LEU A 89 -0.89 -10.05 4.46
C LEU A 89 -0.10 -11.37 4.67
N GLY A 90 0.40 -11.95 3.59
CA GLY A 90 1.24 -13.16 3.58
C GLY A 90 2.74 -12.87 3.45
N ASP A 91 3.12 -11.61 3.20
CA ASP A 91 4.51 -11.26 2.96
C ASP A 91 5.25 -11.12 4.30
N VAL A 92 6.51 -11.56 4.31
CA VAL A 92 7.37 -11.54 5.51
C VAL A 92 8.53 -10.61 5.25
N TYR A 93 8.72 -9.63 6.13
CA TYR A 93 9.78 -8.64 6.04
C TYR A 93 10.66 -8.68 7.28
N ASP A 94 11.98 -8.58 7.07
CA ASP A 94 12.94 -8.32 8.14
C ASP A 94 12.83 -6.85 8.58
N LEU A 95 13.05 -6.55 9.86
CA LEU A 95 13.08 -5.17 10.35
C LEU A 95 14.18 -4.35 9.65
N ARG A 96 15.32 -4.97 9.33
CA ARG A 96 16.43 -4.31 8.61
C ARG A 96 16.04 -3.82 7.22
N PHE A 97 15.03 -4.44 6.61
CA PHE A 97 14.50 -3.99 5.31
C PHE A 97 13.86 -2.60 5.42
N PHE A 98 13.15 -2.31 6.52
CA PHE A 98 12.56 -0.99 6.73
C PHE A 98 13.63 0.09 6.96
N ASP A 99 14.77 -0.25 7.56
CA ASP A 99 15.90 0.66 7.68
C ASP A 99 16.50 1.00 6.31
N GLN A 100 16.62 0.00 5.42
CA GLN A 100 17.10 0.21 4.06
C GLN A 100 16.10 1.05 3.23
N LEU A 101 14.80 0.79 3.35
CA LEU A 101 13.76 1.56 2.66
C LEU A 101 13.85 3.06 3.00
N ARG A 102 14.20 3.42 4.24
CA ARG A 102 14.35 4.81 4.66
C ARG A 102 15.53 5.53 4.02
N GLN A 103 16.55 4.79 3.62
CA GLN A 103 17.73 5.34 2.96
C GLN A 103 17.46 5.69 1.50
N ILE A 104 16.34 5.22 0.92
CA ILE A 104 15.95 5.53 -0.45
C ILE A 104 15.62 7.03 -0.56
N ARG A 105 16.57 7.76 -1.14
CA ARG A 105 16.39 9.13 -1.63
C ARG A 105 16.29 9.03 -3.15
N CYS A 106 15.09 9.26 -3.69
CA CYS A 106 14.94 9.36 -5.14
C CYS A 106 15.65 10.63 -5.59
N MET A 107 16.64 10.50 -6.47
CA MET A 107 17.38 11.64 -6.98
C MET A 107 16.46 12.49 -7.85
N HIS A 108 16.35 13.77 -7.48
CA HIS A 108 15.85 14.81 -8.34
C HIS A 108 16.73 14.82 -9.61
N CYS A 109 16.20 14.46 -10.77
CA CYS A 109 16.88 14.70 -12.05
C CYS A 109 16.54 16.12 -12.51
N PRO A 110 17.50 17.08 -12.54
CA PRO A 110 17.19 18.47 -12.89
C PRO A 110 16.74 18.66 -14.35
N ALA A 111 16.87 17.65 -15.21
CA ALA A 111 16.55 17.75 -16.64
C ALA A 111 15.05 17.63 -16.97
N LEU A 112 14.18 17.35 -15.99
CA LEU A 112 12.72 17.29 -16.18
C LEU A 112 12.03 18.40 -15.40
N GLN A 113 12.35 19.64 -15.76
CA GLN A 113 11.80 20.87 -15.19
C GLN A 113 10.36 21.09 -15.68
N GLY A 114 9.45 20.23 -15.25
CA GLY A 114 8.04 20.23 -15.67
C GLY A 114 7.21 19.10 -15.07
N TYR A 115 7.85 18.05 -14.58
CA TYR A 115 7.18 16.94 -13.91
C TYR A 115 7.53 16.98 -12.43
N LYS A 116 6.59 17.44 -11.60
CA LYS A 116 6.66 17.20 -10.16
C LYS A 116 6.56 15.69 -9.95
N ALA A 117 7.69 15.03 -9.76
CA ALA A 117 7.73 13.63 -9.36
C ALA A 117 7.21 13.54 -7.93
N THR A 118 5.89 13.39 -7.79
CA THR A 118 5.24 13.11 -6.51
C THR A 118 5.72 11.74 -6.05
N ARG A 119 6.27 11.71 -4.84
CA ARG A 119 6.76 10.53 -4.13
C ARG A 119 5.55 9.63 -3.82
N LEU A 120 5.58 8.36 -4.23
CA LEU A 120 4.40 7.47 -4.26
C LEU A 120 4.71 6.07 -3.73
N GLN A 121 3.66 5.29 -3.39
CA GLN A 121 3.53 3.80 -3.48
C GLN A 121 3.03 2.93 -2.30
N VAL A 122 1.76 3.10 -1.93
CA VAL A 122 0.86 2.42 -0.95
C VAL A 122 1.11 0.96 -0.51
N TRP A 123 0.45 0.52 0.58
CA TRP A 123 0.33 -0.88 1.07
C TRP A 123 -1.04 -1.54 0.74
N LEU A 124 -1.07 -2.79 0.23
CA LEU A 124 -2.24 -3.71 0.14
C LEU A 124 -1.91 -5.16 -0.28
N PRO A 125 -2.73 -6.20 0.03
CA PRO A 125 -2.19 -7.52 0.24
C PRO A 125 -2.18 -8.55 -0.91
N CYS A 126 -1.00 -9.17 -1.07
CA CYS A 126 -0.64 -10.60 -1.25
C CYS A 126 -0.12 -11.02 -2.63
N SER A 127 1.18 -11.32 -2.69
CA SER A 127 1.84 -12.31 -3.56
C SER A 127 2.12 -11.95 -5.04
N PHE A 128 3.42 -11.71 -5.24
CA PHE A 128 4.28 -11.44 -6.40
C PHE A 128 4.03 -12.22 -7.73
N HIS A 129 4.11 -11.52 -8.86
CA HIS A 129 5.15 -11.71 -9.89
C HIS A 129 5.30 -10.40 -10.69
N LEU A 130 6.51 -9.83 -10.71
CA LEU A 130 6.81 -8.53 -11.32
C LEU A 130 7.00 -8.70 -12.83
N SER A 131 5.96 -8.43 -13.63
CA SER A 131 6.13 -8.08 -15.05
C SER A 131 5.76 -6.60 -15.19
N ILE A 132 6.77 -5.76 -15.35
CA ILE A 132 6.59 -4.36 -15.71
C ILE A 132 6.16 -4.37 -17.18
N ASP A 133 4.85 -4.31 -17.43
CA ASP A 133 4.31 -4.09 -18.77
C ASP A 133 4.28 -2.58 -19.05
N PRO A 134 5.06 -2.06 -20.02
CA PRO A 134 5.23 -0.63 -20.25
C PRO A 134 4.07 0.01 -21.05
N LEU A 135 2.87 -0.57 -21.08
CA LEU A 135 1.82 -0.20 -22.05
C LEU A 135 0.45 0.17 -21.47
N VAL A 136 0.33 0.43 -20.17
CA VAL A 136 -0.93 1.00 -19.65
C VAL A 136 -0.82 2.52 -19.62
N ASN A 137 -1.30 3.14 -20.70
CA ASN A 137 -1.60 4.57 -20.76
C ASN A 137 -2.62 4.94 -19.67
N TRP A 138 -2.33 6.05 -19.00
CA TRP A 138 -3.12 6.72 -17.96
C TRP A 138 -4.57 6.97 -18.35
#